data_AF-A0A832Z5Q9-F1
#
_entry.id   AF-A0A832Z5Q9-F1
#
_cell.length_a   1.000
_cell.length_b   1.000
_cell.length_c   1.000
_cell.angle_alpha   90.00
_cell.angle_beta   90.00
_cell.angle_gamma   90.00
#
_symmetry.space_group_name_H-M   'P 1'
#
loop_
_entity.id
_entity.type
_entity.pdbx_description
1 polymer ?
#
loop_
_entity_poly.entity_id
_entity_poly.type
_entity_poly.pdbx_seq_one_letter_code
_entity_poly.pdbx_strand_id
1 'polypeptide(L)'
;MSIAVTRGVIGSRQAVGLDKLLKEASKTPYLARYLREVVPRLGYPDYYEFGPPSELKKASNVNVMYPVGGGIYIHVYTPPGGSETGYRRYVAIEPPKPPRELVEAVEIKIAELIDETMVVESDEEKRNLLLRLVEQVTVVVDTPVDYRAQLLRINKVRRVMVYREDYEYLKYYLVRDKVGLGPLEPLIRDPFIEDITCDGVGPIYIVHKVFGPLET
;
A
#
# COMPACT_ATOMS: atom_id res chain seq x y z
N MET A 1 39.72 6.34 -3.94
CA MET A 1 39.63 6.83 -5.33
C MET A 1 38.36 7.67 -5.43
N SER A 2 38.52 8.99 -5.48
CA SER A 2 37.42 9.96 -5.51
C SER A 2 36.75 9.95 -6.87
N ILE A 3 35.44 9.78 -6.92
CA ILE A 3 34.64 9.97 -8.13
C ILE A 3 34.09 11.39 -8.08
N ALA A 4 34.54 12.19 -9.04
CA ALA A 4 34.14 13.57 -9.25
C ALA A 4 32.65 13.65 -9.58
N VAL A 5 31.93 14.49 -8.85
CA VAL A 5 30.55 14.87 -9.14
C VAL A 5 30.58 15.93 -10.23
N THR A 6 30.34 15.52 -11.47
CA THR A 6 30.17 16.45 -12.59
C THR A 6 28.80 17.13 -12.45
N ARG A 7 28.83 18.41 -12.05
CA ARG A 7 27.66 19.31 -12.02
C ARG A 7 27.11 19.52 -13.43
N GLY A 8 25.88 19.06 -13.66
CA GLY A 8 25.00 19.51 -14.75
C GLY A 8 23.81 20.26 -14.15
N VAL A 9 23.62 21.50 -14.56
CA VAL A 9 22.68 22.47 -13.99
C VAL A 9 21.26 22.21 -14.51
N ILE A 10 20.38 21.73 -13.64
CA ILE A 10 18.96 22.10 -13.59
C ILE A 10 18.75 22.52 -12.14
N GLY A 11 18.22 23.72 -11.89
CA GLY A 11 18.02 24.23 -10.54
C GLY A 11 17.15 23.28 -9.71
N SER A 12 17.78 22.35 -8.99
CA SER A 12 17.07 21.32 -8.24
C SER A 12 16.55 21.95 -6.97
N ARG A 13 15.30 22.42 -7.02
CA ARG A 13 14.54 22.69 -5.79
C ARG A 13 14.69 21.45 -4.90
N GLN A 14 15.22 21.65 -3.71
CA GLN A 14 15.31 20.58 -2.72
C GLN A 14 13.88 20.19 -2.33
N ALA A 15 13.54 18.91 -2.46
CA ALA A 15 12.22 18.41 -2.07
C ALA A 15 11.99 18.67 -0.59
N VAL A 16 10.81 19.20 -0.26
CA VAL A 16 10.41 19.48 1.12
C VAL A 16 10.29 18.14 1.86
N GLY A 17 10.83 18.05 3.08
CA GLY A 17 10.72 16.85 3.91
C GLY A 17 11.47 15.62 3.40
N LEU A 18 12.46 15.79 2.50
CA LEU A 18 13.22 14.70 1.92
C LEU A 18 13.91 13.80 2.97
N ASP A 19 14.47 14.39 4.03
CA ASP A 19 15.09 13.66 5.14
C ASP A 19 14.10 12.71 5.82
N LYS A 20 12.87 13.17 6.03
CA LYS A 20 11.78 12.37 6.62
C LYS A 20 11.33 11.26 5.69
N LEU A 21 11.17 11.57 4.40
CA LEU A 21 10.83 10.58 3.38
C LEU A 21 11.88 9.45 3.32
N LEU A 22 13.17 9.80 3.31
CA LEU A 22 14.25 8.82 3.29
C LEU A 22 14.30 7.99 4.59
N LYS A 23 14.00 8.60 5.75
CA LYS A 23 13.88 7.89 7.02
C LYS A 23 12.74 6.87 6.98
N GLU A 24 11.58 7.21 6.41
CA GLU A 24 10.48 6.28 6.25
C GLU A 24 10.81 5.17 5.25
N ALA A 25 11.40 5.50 4.11
CA ALA A 25 11.84 4.53 3.11
C ALA A 25 12.88 3.53 3.67
N SER A 26 13.74 3.96 4.61
CA SER A 26 14.71 3.06 5.26
C SER A 26 14.07 1.95 6.11
N LYS A 27 12.85 2.18 6.61
CA LYS A 27 12.08 1.21 7.42
C LYS A 27 11.09 0.42 6.59
N THR A 28 10.72 0.94 5.43
CA THR A 28 9.62 0.43 4.60
C THR A 28 10.16 0.00 3.22
N PRO A 29 10.52 -1.28 3.03
CA PRO A 29 11.20 -1.74 1.82
C PRO A 29 10.43 -1.50 0.51
N TYR A 30 9.10 -1.60 0.53
CA TYR A 30 8.26 -1.36 -0.64
C TYR A 30 8.16 0.12 -1.01
N LEU A 31 8.17 1.03 -0.02
CA LEU A 31 8.29 2.47 -0.27
C LEU A 31 9.65 2.79 -0.91
N ALA A 32 10.74 2.21 -0.39
CA ALA A 32 12.06 2.38 -1.00
C ALA A 32 12.12 1.86 -2.43
N ARG A 33 11.48 0.72 -2.72
CA ARG A 33 11.37 0.18 -4.08
C ARG A 33 10.63 1.15 -5.00
N TYR A 34 9.46 1.63 -4.56
CA TYR A 34 8.67 2.60 -5.32
C TYR A 34 9.46 3.88 -5.64
N LEU A 35 10.16 4.44 -4.66
CA LEU A 35 10.98 5.65 -4.88
C LEU A 35 12.10 5.42 -5.91
N ARG A 36 12.76 4.25 -5.90
CA ARG A 36 13.80 3.92 -6.89
C ARG A 36 13.26 3.93 -8.32
N GLU A 37 12.01 3.55 -8.51
CA GLU A 37 11.36 3.50 -9.83
C GLU A 37 10.89 4.89 -10.30
N VAL A 38 10.36 5.70 -9.37
CA VAL A 38 9.69 6.95 -9.69
C VAL A 38 10.63 8.16 -9.72
N VAL A 39 11.60 8.21 -8.80
CA VAL A 39 12.52 9.37 -8.66
C VAL A 39 13.33 9.67 -9.93
N PRO A 40 13.85 8.69 -10.69
CA PRO A 40 14.58 8.99 -11.93
C PRO A 40 13.73 9.72 -12.98
N ARG A 41 12.40 9.56 -12.91
CA ARG A 41 11.45 10.15 -13.86
C ARG A 41 10.87 11.48 -13.39
N LEU A 42 10.55 11.60 -12.10
CA LEU A 42 9.81 12.73 -11.54
C LEU A 42 10.65 13.63 -10.62
N GLY A 43 11.82 13.16 -10.19
CA GLY A 43 12.50 13.68 -9.01
C GLY A 43 11.85 13.20 -7.71
N TYR A 44 12.44 13.59 -6.58
CA TYR A 44 11.88 13.29 -5.26
C TYR A 44 10.59 14.08 -5.01
N PRO A 45 9.53 13.44 -4.48
CA PRO A 45 8.31 14.14 -4.09
C PRO A 45 8.55 15.02 -2.86
N ASP A 46 7.83 16.14 -2.78
CA ASP A 46 7.66 16.88 -1.53
C ASP A 46 6.88 15.99 -0.54
N TYR A 47 7.43 15.76 0.65
CA TYR A 47 6.87 14.87 1.65
C TYR A 47 6.24 15.65 2.83
N TYR A 48 4.96 15.36 3.11
CA TYR A 48 4.20 15.99 4.19
C TYR A 48 3.61 14.95 5.13
N GLU A 49 4.06 14.92 6.39
CA GLU A 49 3.63 13.91 7.38
C GLU A 49 2.14 13.98 7.74
N PHE A 50 1.53 15.16 7.64
CA PHE A 50 0.14 15.41 8.00
C PHE A 50 -0.75 15.69 6.79
N GLY A 51 -0.29 15.30 5.61
CA GLY A 51 -0.96 15.53 4.34
C GLY A 51 -0.62 16.87 3.66
N PRO A 52 -1.10 17.06 2.43
CA PRO A 52 -0.67 18.16 1.58
C PRO A 52 -1.25 19.52 2.06
N PRO A 53 -0.42 20.59 2.09
CA PRO A 53 -0.88 21.93 2.44
C PRO A 53 -1.84 22.50 1.39
N SER A 54 -2.80 23.31 1.83
CA SER A 54 -3.87 23.88 1.00
C SER A 54 -3.38 24.82 -0.11
N GLU A 55 -2.20 25.39 0.06
CA GLU A 55 -1.50 26.28 -0.86
C GLU A 55 -1.18 25.58 -2.18
N LEU A 56 -1.04 24.25 -2.15
CA LEU A 56 -0.79 23.44 -3.34
C LEU A 56 -1.99 23.35 -4.29
N LYS A 57 -3.18 23.83 -3.88
CA LYS A 57 -4.36 23.96 -4.78
C LYS A 57 -4.04 24.72 -6.06
N LYS A 58 -3.12 25.69 -5.99
CA LYS A 58 -2.73 26.54 -7.13
C LYS A 58 -1.47 26.04 -7.85
N ALA A 59 -0.86 24.95 -7.39
CA ALA A 59 0.34 24.41 -8.01
C ALA A 59 0.00 23.91 -9.42
N SER A 60 0.77 24.33 -10.42
CA SER A 60 0.62 23.88 -11.81
C SER A 60 1.16 22.46 -12.00
N ASN A 61 2.31 22.17 -11.39
CA ASN A 61 2.93 20.85 -11.35
C ASN A 61 2.96 20.33 -9.90
N VAL A 62 2.60 19.06 -9.72
CA VAL A 62 2.52 18.39 -8.42
C VAL A 62 3.43 17.16 -8.44
N ASN A 63 4.20 16.97 -7.38
CA ASN A 63 4.95 15.75 -7.08
C ASN A 63 5.05 15.66 -5.55
N VAL A 64 4.04 15.06 -4.93
CA VAL A 64 3.77 15.16 -3.48
C VAL A 64 3.46 13.79 -2.91
N MET A 65 4.03 13.49 -1.75
CA MET A 65 3.80 12.23 -1.03
C MET A 65 3.43 12.47 0.43
N TYR A 66 2.52 11.67 0.97
CA TYR A 66 2.12 11.74 2.37
C TYR A 66 1.62 10.38 2.87
N PRO A 67 1.77 10.06 4.15
CA PRO A 67 1.24 8.82 4.72
C PRO A 67 -0.26 8.96 5.04
N VAL A 68 -0.99 7.84 4.96
CA VAL A 68 -2.40 7.75 5.42
C VAL A 68 -2.59 6.69 6.52
N GLY A 69 -1.48 6.30 7.15
CA GLY A 69 -1.45 5.35 8.27
C GLY A 69 -1.37 3.89 7.84
N GLY A 70 -1.00 3.02 8.79
CA GLY A 70 -0.90 1.56 8.55
C GLY A 70 0.17 1.15 7.52
N GLY A 71 1.19 1.98 7.30
CA GLY A 71 2.22 1.74 6.28
C GLY A 71 1.82 2.12 4.85
N ILE A 72 0.65 2.74 4.67
CA ILE A 72 0.19 3.20 3.36
C ILE A 72 0.67 4.63 3.13
N TYR A 73 1.22 4.87 1.95
CA TYR A 73 1.62 6.20 1.49
C TYR A 73 0.87 6.53 0.21
N ILE A 74 0.52 7.80 0.03
CA ILE A 74 -0.11 8.30 -1.18
C ILE A 74 0.89 9.16 -1.91
N HIS A 75 1.01 8.96 -3.21
CA HIS A 75 1.80 9.79 -4.10
C HIS A 75 0.90 10.39 -5.17
N VAL A 76 0.77 11.72 -5.13
CA VAL A 76 0.05 12.49 -6.14
C VAL A 76 1.06 13.20 -7.01
N TYR A 77 0.97 13.01 -8.32
CA TYR A 77 1.87 13.67 -9.25
C TYR A 77 1.23 14.02 -10.59
N THR A 78 1.82 15.00 -11.26
CA THR A 78 1.48 15.35 -12.65
C THR A 78 2.36 14.53 -13.60
N PRO A 79 1.78 13.69 -14.47
CA PRO A 79 2.57 12.88 -15.40
C PRO A 79 3.47 13.73 -16.32
N PRO A 80 4.75 13.36 -16.50
CA PRO A 80 5.63 14.06 -17.43
C PRO A 80 5.11 13.93 -18.86
N GLY A 81 4.93 15.06 -19.55
CA GLY A 81 4.35 15.08 -20.89
C GLY A 81 2.82 15.06 -20.93
N GLY A 82 2.15 15.10 -19.78
CA GLY A 82 0.69 14.97 -19.67
C GLY A 82 0.24 13.51 -19.59
N SER A 83 -1.06 13.32 -19.39
CA SER A 83 -1.74 12.02 -19.47
C SER A 83 -2.72 12.04 -20.64
N GLU A 84 -3.05 10.86 -21.17
CA GLU A 84 -4.08 10.73 -22.22
C GLU A 84 -5.44 11.29 -21.76
N THR A 85 -5.72 11.18 -20.47
CA THR A 85 -6.95 11.66 -19.84
C THR A 85 -6.86 13.12 -19.36
N GLY A 86 -5.66 13.70 -19.33
CA GLY A 86 -5.39 15.04 -18.77
C GLY A 86 -5.38 15.10 -17.25
N TYR A 87 -5.71 14.02 -16.54
CA TYR A 87 -5.71 13.97 -15.08
C TYR A 87 -4.32 13.80 -14.48
N ARG A 88 -4.16 14.34 -13.27
CA ARG A 88 -3.06 14.00 -12.37
C ARG A 88 -3.28 12.59 -11.81
N ARG A 89 -2.19 11.93 -11.45
CA ARG A 89 -2.21 10.56 -10.94
C ARG A 89 -2.22 10.56 -9.42
N TYR A 90 -3.05 9.70 -8.85
CA TYR A 90 -3.06 9.31 -7.46
C TYR A 90 -2.54 7.88 -7.35
N VAL A 91 -1.55 7.62 -6.53
CA VAL A 91 -1.02 6.25 -6.36
C VAL A 91 -1.00 5.92 -4.88
N ALA A 92 -1.72 4.87 -4.50
CA ALA A 92 -1.57 4.25 -3.19
C ALA A 92 -0.39 3.28 -3.20
N ILE A 93 0.62 3.57 -2.40
CA ILE A 93 1.75 2.69 -2.12
C ILE A 93 1.40 1.85 -0.90
N GLU A 94 1.00 0.61 -1.17
CA GLU A 94 0.67 -0.41 -0.17
C GLU A 94 1.81 -1.43 0.01
N PRO A 95 1.78 -2.25 1.07
CA PRO A 95 2.57 -3.47 1.13
C PRO A 95 2.40 -4.36 -0.11
N PRO A 96 3.43 -5.11 -0.53
CA PRO A 96 3.34 -6.06 -1.65
C PRO A 96 2.27 -7.12 -1.42
N LYS A 97 1.54 -7.50 -2.49
CA LYS A 97 0.56 -8.58 -2.42
C LYS A 97 1.26 -9.89 -2.04
N PRO A 98 0.79 -10.61 -1.01
CA PRO A 98 1.28 -11.95 -0.71
C PRO A 98 0.96 -12.91 -1.87
N PRO A 99 1.70 -14.03 -2.01
CA PRO A 99 1.38 -15.06 -2.98
C PRO A 99 -0.06 -15.55 -2.82
N ARG A 100 -0.77 -15.72 -3.95
CA ARG A 100 -2.18 -16.12 -3.93
C ARG A 100 -2.38 -17.46 -3.22
N GLU A 101 -1.48 -18.41 -3.47
CA GLU A 101 -1.52 -19.74 -2.86
C GLU A 101 -1.35 -19.70 -1.34
N LEU A 102 -0.60 -18.73 -0.81
CA LEU A 102 -0.48 -18.51 0.63
C LEU A 102 -1.83 -18.04 1.20
N VAL A 103 -2.44 -17.02 0.58
CA VAL A 103 -3.74 -16.48 1.02
C VAL A 103 -4.78 -17.60 1.02
N GLU A 104 -4.89 -18.35 -0.07
CA GLU A 104 -5.83 -19.46 -0.22
C GLU A 104 -5.61 -20.56 0.83
N ALA A 105 -4.35 -20.96 1.08
CA ALA A 105 -4.03 -21.95 2.09
C ALA A 105 -4.48 -21.51 3.50
N VAL A 106 -4.30 -20.23 3.83
CA VAL A 106 -4.71 -19.66 5.12
C VAL A 106 -6.23 -19.58 5.22
N GLU A 107 -6.92 -19.14 4.18
CA GLU A 107 -8.39 -19.09 4.14
C GLU A 107 -9.02 -20.47 4.35
N ILE A 108 -8.48 -21.51 3.69
CA ILE A 108 -8.93 -22.90 3.88
C ILE A 108 -8.82 -23.29 5.36
N LYS A 109 -7.69 -22.99 6.01
CA LYS A 109 -7.48 -23.35 7.42
C LYS A 109 -8.30 -22.51 8.39
N ILE A 110 -8.55 -21.24 8.09
CA ILE A 110 -9.46 -20.42 8.89
C ILE A 110 -10.88 -20.98 8.81
N ALA A 111 -11.33 -21.39 7.63
CA ALA A 111 -12.66 -21.97 7.44
C ALA A 111 -12.86 -23.28 8.24
N GLU A 112 -11.80 -24.06 8.47
CA GLU A 112 -11.83 -25.25 9.36
C GLU A 112 -12.05 -24.90 10.85
N LEU A 113 -11.78 -23.65 11.27
CA LEU A 113 -11.88 -23.21 12.67
C LEU A 113 -13.13 -22.36 12.97
N ILE A 114 -13.76 -21.78 11.95
CA ILE A 114 -14.95 -20.94 12.15
C ILE A 114 -16.12 -21.83 12.59
N ASP A 115 -16.80 -21.41 13.66
CA ASP A 115 -18.03 -22.03 14.14
C ASP A 115 -19.11 -20.97 14.42
N GLU A 116 -20.34 -21.45 14.65
CA GLU A 116 -21.54 -20.64 14.85
C GLU A 116 -21.55 -19.82 16.15
N THR A 117 -20.62 -20.08 17.07
CA THR A 117 -20.49 -19.33 18.33
C THR A 117 -19.63 -18.08 18.18
N MET A 118 -18.89 -17.95 17.07
CA MET A 118 -18.02 -16.82 16.79
C MET A 118 -18.80 -15.60 16.25
N VAL A 119 -19.67 -15.05 17.09
CA VAL A 119 -20.44 -13.84 16.79
C VAL A 119 -19.58 -12.59 17.03
N VAL A 120 -19.65 -11.63 16.13
CA VAL A 120 -18.91 -10.37 16.15
C VAL A 120 -19.83 -9.21 15.79
N GLU A 121 -19.77 -8.12 16.53
CA GLU A 121 -20.70 -6.99 16.42
C GLU A 121 -20.05 -5.73 15.86
N SER A 122 -18.72 -5.66 15.83
CA SER A 122 -17.97 -4.54 15.28
C SER A 122 -16.84 -4.97 14.34
N ASP A 123 -16.35 -4.04 13.51
CA ASP A 123 -15.21 -4.29 12.63
C ASP A 123 -13.90 -4.46 13.42
N GLU A 124 -13.79 -3.85 14.61
CA GLU A 124 -12.67 -4.07 15.51
C GLU A 124 -12.67 -5.51 16.06
N GLU A 125 -13.84 -6.01 16.49
CA GLU A 125 -13.97 -7.41 16.92
C GLU A 125 -13.69 -8.39 15.79
N LYS A 126 -14.25 -8.14 14.58
CA LYS A 126 -13.94 -8.94 13.38
C LYS A 126 -12.45 -8.98 13.10
N ARG A 127 -11.77 -7.83 13.15
CA ARG A 127 -10.32 -7.72 12.94
C ARG A 127 -9.56 -8.56 13.96
N ASN A 128 -9.88 -8.40 15.24
CA ASN A 128 -9.19 -9.11 16.33
C ASN A 128 -9.41 -10.62 16.23
N LEU A 129 -10.64 -11.05 15.92
CA LEU A 129 -10.97 -12.45 15.67
C LEU A 129 -10.17 -13.00 14.48
N LEU A 130 -10.17 -12.30 13.34
CA LEU A 130 -9.47 -12.72 12.14
C LEU A 130 -7.96 -12.88 12.39
N LEU A 131 -7.33 -11.90 13.03
CA LEU A 131 -5.89 -11.96 13.35
C LEU A 131 -5.56 -13.13 14.29
N ARG A 132 -6.41 -13.39 15.30
CA ARG A 132 -6.27 -14.56 16.17
C ARG A 132 -6.36 -15.88 15.40
N LEU A 133 -7.30 -16.00 14.47
CA LEU A 133 -7.45 -17.19 13.63
C LEU A 133 -6.22 -17.38 12.71
N VAL A 134 -5.71 -16.30 12.11
CA VAL A 134 -4.48 -16.33 11.32
C VAL A 134 -3.31 -16.86 12.15
N GLU A 135 -3.12 -16.36 13.37
CA GLU A 135 -2.06 -16.82 14.27
C GLU A 135 -2.20 -18.31 14.63
N GLN A 136 -3.43 -18.80 14.83
CA GLN A 136 -3.68 -20.21 15.15
C GLN A 136 -3.35 -21.15 13.97
N VAL A 137 -3.66 -20.73 12.74
CA VAL A 137 -3.49 -21.58 11.55
C VAL A 137 -2.13 -21.46 10.89
N THR A 138 -1.29 -20.49 11.29
CA THR A 138 0.01 -20.25 10.66
C THR A 138 1.19 -20.64 11.55
N VAL A 139 2.34 -20.87 10.92
CA VAL A 139 3.65 -20.99 11.58
C VAL A 139 4.65 -20.17 10.78
N VAL A 140 5.25 -19.15 11.42
CA VAL A 140 6.26 -18.31 10.78
C VAL A 140 7.60 -19.03 10.72
N VAL A 141 8.21 -19.09 9.54
CA VAL A 141 9.51 -19.71 9.29
C VAL A 141 10.49 -18.74 8.64
N ASP A 142 11.78 -18.96 8.85
CA ASP A 142 12.88 -18.12 8.34
C ASP A 142 13.41 -18.54 6.97
N THR A 143 12.85 -19.61 6.40
CA THR A 143 13.21 -20.12 5.07
C THR A 143 12.06 -19.88 4.09
N PRO A 144 12.34 -19.53 2.82
CA PRO A 144 11.33 -19.44 1.79
C PRO A 144 10.48 -20.70 1.68
N VAL A 145 9.17 -20.53 1.50
CA VAL A 145 8.19 -21.62 1.42
C VAL A 145 7.65 -21.73 0.01
N ASP A 146 7.60 -22.94 -0.54
CA ASP A 146 6.84 -23.22 -1.75
C ASP A 146 5.34 -23.31 -1.42
N TYR A 147 4.65 -22.19 -1.49
CA TYR A 147 3.22 -22.10 -1.17
C TYR A 147 2.35 -22.95 -2.09
N ARG A 148 2.76 -23.16 -3.34
CA ARG A 148 2.01 -23.99 -4.28
C ARG A 148 2.07 -25.45 -3.88
N ALA A 149 3.26 -25.97 -3.58
CA ALA A 149 3.43 -27.33 -3.08
C ALA A 149 2.73 -27.54 -1.72
N GLN A 150 2.76 -26.53 -0.85
CA GLN A 150 2.05 -26.56 0.42
C GLN A 150 0.54 -26.62 0.24
N LEU A 151 -0.03 -25.78 -0.64
CA LEU A 151 -1.47 -25.75 -0.93
C LEU A 151 -1.97 -27.11 -1.47
N LEU A 152 -1.20 -27.77 -2.35
CA LEU A 152 -1.53 -29.12 -2.84
C LEU A 152 -1.61 -30.18 -1.73
N ARG A 153 -0.98 -29.93 -0.58
CA ARG A 153 -0.95 -30.84 0.58
C ARG A 153 -1.71 -30.27 1.77
N ILE A 154 -2.57 -29.26 1.56
CA ILE A 154 -3.23 -28.50 2.63
C ILE A 154 -4.02 -29.39 3.61
N ASN A 155 -4.70 -30.42 3.09
CA ASN A 155 -5.46 -31.39 3.89
C ASN A 155 -4.59 -32.27 4.79
N LYS A 156 -3.28 -32.35 4.52
CA LYS A 156 -2.33 -33.16 5.30
C LYS A 156 -1.55 -32.33 6.33
N VAL A 157 -1.65 -31.01 6.28
CA VAL A 157 -0.95 -30.12 7.22
C VAL A 157 -1.96 -29.55 8.23
N ARG A 158 -1.51 -29.39 9.48
CA ARG A 158 -2.31 -28.76 10.53
C ARG A 158 -2.25 -27.24 10.48
N ARG A 159 -1.09 -26.70 10.10
CA ARG A 159 -0.82 -25.26 10.01
C ARG A 159 -0.05 -24.94 8.73
N VAL A 160 -0.28 -23.74 8.23
CA VAL A 160 0.34 -23.17 7.03
C VAL A 160 1.70 -22.60 7.41
N MET A 161 2.79 -23.07 6.80
CA MET A 161 4.08 -22.41 6.97
C MET A 161 4.07 -21.11 6.17
N VAL A 162 4.54 -20.02 6.78
CA VAL A 162 4.59 -18.69 6.18
C VAL A 162 6.00 -18.16 6.33
N TYR A 163 6.61 -17.76 5.22
CA TYR A 163 7.91 -17.10 5.27
C TYR A 163 7.79 -15.76 6.00
N ARG A 164 8.75 -15.45 6.87
CA ARG A 164 8.73 -14.27 7.74
C ARG A 164 8.44 -12.96 6.98
N GLU A 165 8.97 -12.81 5.77
CA GLU A 165 8.76 -11.60 4.97
C GLU A 165 7.31 -11.45 4.46
N ASP A 166 6.60 -12.56 4.27
CA ASP A 166 5.22 -12.54 3.76
C ASP A 166 4.19 -12.39 4.88
N TYR A 167 4.54 -12.65 6.14
CA TYR A 167 3.57 -12.75 7.24
C TYR A 167 2.87 -11.42 7.56
N GLU A 168 3.61 -10.31 7.63
CA GLU A 168 3.01 -8.99 7.87
C GLU A 168 2.15 -8.53 6.69
N TYR A 169 2.56 -8.87 5.47
CA TYR A 169 1.79 -8.56 4.26
C TYR A 169 0.50 -9.39 4.20
N LEU A 170 0.58 -10.68 4.52
CA LEU A 170 -0.58 -11.55 4.65
C LEU A 170 -1.61 -10.97 5.63
N LYS A 171 -1.19 -10.59 6.85
CA LYS A 171 -2.09 -9.98 7.84
C LYS A 171 -2.73 -8.70 7.31
N TYR A 172 -1.95 -7.83 6.68
CA TYR A 172 -2.45 -6.60 6.06
C TYR A 172 -3.55 -6.90 5.04
N TYR A 173 -3.28 -7.77 4.06
CA TYR A 173 -4.23 -8.08 2.99
C TYR A 173 -5.47 -8.83 3.48
N LEU A 174 -5.34 -9.76 4.43
CA LEU A 174 -6.50 -10.44 5.02
C LEU A 174 -7.42 -9.46 5.76
N VAL A 175 -6.88 -8.57 6.59
CA VAL A 175 -7.69 -7.56 7.27
C VAL A 175 -8.31 -6.58 6.27
N ARG A 176 -7.53 -6.12 5.29
CA ARG A 176 -7.98 -5.20 4.25
C ARG A 176 -9.14 -5.78 3.44
N ASP A 177 -9.05 -7.04 3.04
CA ASP A 177 -10.02 -7.65 2.12
C ASP A 177 -11.21 -8.32 2.83
N LYS A 178 -11.06 -8.78 4.09
CA LYS A 178 -12.14 -9.46 4.84
C LYS A 178 -12.88 -8.56 5.83
N VAL A 179 -12.24 -7.50 6.32
CA VAL A 179 -12.83 -6.56 7.28
C VAL A 179 -12.97 -5.17 6.67
N GLY A 180 -11.95 -4.71 5.95
CA GLY A 180 -11.97 -3.43 5.27
C GLY A 180 -12.71 -3.45 3.94
N LEU A 181 -12.47 -2.42 3.13
CA LEU A 181 -13.10 -2.22 1.81
C LEU A 181 -12.21 -2.68 0.65
N GLY A 182 -11.30 -3.63 0.91
CA GLY A 182 -10.44 -4.26 -0.09
C GLY A 182 -9.58 -3.24 -0.84
N PRO A 183 -9.57 -3.23 -2.19
CA PRO A 183 -8.79 -2.26 -2.97
C PRO A 183 -9.15 -0.79 -2.73
N LEU A 184 -10.33 -0.49 -2.16
CA LEU A 184 -10.73 0.88 -1.83
C LEU A 184 -10.19 1.36 -0.49
N GLU A 185 -9.69 0.45 0.37
CA GLU A 185 -9.21 0.78 1.72
C GLU A 185 -8.21 1.96 1.75
N PRO A 186 -7.22 2.08 0.85
CA PRO A 186 -6.33 3.23 0.84
C PRO A 186 -7.05 4.58 0.61
N LEU A 187 -8.06 4.59 -0.26
CA LEU A 187 -8.86 5.79 -0.57
C LEU A 187 -9.73 6.19 0.63
N ILE A 188 -10.31 5.19 1.31
CA ILE A 188 -11.18 5.40 2.47
C ILE A 188 -10.38 5.93 3.67
N ARG A 189 -9.12 5.50 3.81
CA ARG A 189 -8.23 5.99 4.87
C ARG A 189 -7.70 7.39 4.62
N ASP A 190 -7.71 7.86 3.38
CA ASP A 190 -7.18 9.15 3.02
C ASP A 190 -8.20 10.26 3.36
N PRO A 191 -7.95 11.08 4.41
CA PRO A 191 -8.89 12.11 4.83
C PRO A 191 -9.00 13.26 3.81
N PHE A 192 -8.17 13.28 2.77
CA PHE A 192 -8.19 14.28 1.71
C PHE A 192 -9.05 13.88 0.51
N ILE A 193 -9.65 12.69 0.52
CA ILE A 193 -10.65 12.29 -0.48
C ILE A 193 -12.01 12.89 -0.11
N GLU A 194 -12.70 13.45 -1.10
CA GLU A 194 -14.09 13.92 -1.00
C GLU A 194 -15.03 12.91 -1.63
N ASP A 195 -14.78 12.59 -2.91
CA ASP A 195 -15.62 11.69 -3.70
C ASP A 195 -14.79 10.57 -4.32
N ILE A 196 -15.41 9.40 -4.48
CA ILE A 196 -14.87 8.23 -5.20
C ILE A 196 -15.89 7.83 -6.26
N THR A 197 -15.45 7.75 -7.51
CA THR A 197 -16.28 7.41 -8.67
C THR A 197 -15.72 6.17 -9.38
N CYS A 198 -16.58 5.18 -9.60
CA CYS A 198 -16.26 3.92 -10.28
C CYS A 198 -17.39 3.61 -11.28
N ASP A 199 -17.20 3.98 -12.54
CA ASP A 199 -18.23 3.91 -13.58
C ASP A 199 -18.26 2.58 -14.36
N GLY A 200 -17.45 1.59 -13.95
CA GLY A 200 -17.37 0.28 -14.56
C GLY A 200 -15.94 -0.20 -14.76
N VAL A 201 -15.68 -0.86 -15.90
CA VAL A 201 -14.33 -1.36 -16.22
C VAL A 201 -13.45 -0.18 -16.59
N GLY A 202 -12.46 0.12 -15.74
CA GLY A 202 -11.55 1.24 -15.94
C GLY A 202 -10.88 1.70 -14.65
N PRO A 203 -10.20 2.85 -14.69
CA PRO A 203 -9.65 3.47 -13.50
C PRO A 203 -10.76 3.97 -12.58
N ILE A 204 -10.45 4.05 -11.29
CA ILE A 204 -11.26 4.78 -10.33
C ILE A 204 -10.85 6.25 -10.42
N TYR A 205 -11.85 7.14 -10.41
CA TYR A 205 -11.63 8.56 -10.31
C TYR A 205 -11.97 9.03 -8.91
N ILE A 206 -11.26 10.03 -8.44
CA ILE A 206 -11.48 10.61 -7.12
C ILE A 206 -11.50 12.13 -7.21
N VAL A 207 -12.16 12.77 -6.24
CA VAL A 207 -12.02 14.21 -6.01
C VAL A 207 -11.21 14.40 -4.72
N HIS A 208 -10.05 15.02 -4.84
CA HIS A 208 -9.15 15.28 -3.73
C HIS A 208 -9.24 16.75 -3.27
N LYS A 209 -9.41 16.98 -1.97
CA LYS A 209 -9.59 18.31 -1.32
C LYS A 209 -8.60 19.39 -1.76
N VAL A 210 -7.37 18.99 -2.06
CA VAL A 210 -6.27 19.88 -2.47
C VAL A 210 -6.00 19.83 -3.98
N PHE A 211 -6.17 18.69 -4.63
CA PHE A 211 -5.65 18.48 -5.98
C PHE A 211 -6.75 18.38 -7.04
N GLY A 212 -8.02 18.45 -6.63
CA GLY A 212 -9.17 18.32 -7.50
C GLY A 212 -9.33 16.89 -8.03
N PRO A 213 -9.89 16.72 -9.23
CA PRO A 213 -10.06 15.42 -9.85
C PRO A 213 -8.72 14.71 -10.13
N LEU A 214 -8.59 13.46 -9.69
CA LEU A 214 -7.44 12.60 -9.94
C LEU A 214 -7.88 11.25 -10.48
N GLU A 215 -6.97 10.61 -11.21
CA GLU A 215 -7.10 9.23 -11.67
C GLU A 215 -6.19 8.33 -10.84
N THR A 216 -6.73 7.23 -10.29
CA THR A 216 -5.96 6.27 -9.47
C THR A 216 -5.09 5.33 -10.30
#